data_AF-A0A1H5Y9B0-F1
#
_entry.id   AF-A0A1H5Y9B0-F1
#
_cell.length_a   1.000
_cell.length_b   1.000
_cell.length_c   1.000
_cell.angle_alpha   90.00
_cell.angle_beta   90.00
_cell.angle_gamma   90.00
#
_symmetry.space_group_name_H-M   'P 1'
#
loop_
_entity.id
_entity.type
_entity.pdbx_description
1 polymer ?
#
loop_
_entity_poly.entity_id
_entity_poly.type
_entity_poly.pdbx_seq_one_letter_code
_entity_poly.pdbx_strand_id
1 'polypeptide(L)'
;MIGHELREFVDRVMDRHAINEEDVKVLQRYVLLDDVLTRDTIDVLIALDRAVPATCAAFADYLVALVVDYAVWESRPTGVIDRDKAHWLVTTLSAGEGPTRTAQRIAFEIVREAERCDEILLGFVLRKGCAKVPGFSAERVLLAS
;
A
#
# COMPACT_ATOMS: atom_id res chain seq x y z
N MET A 1 0.97 1.99 17.75
CA MET A 1 2.19 2.22 18.56
C MET A 1 3.29 1.55 17.79
N ILE A 2 4.14 2.31 17.09
CA ILE A 2 5.16 1.73 16.22
C ILE A 2 6.11 0.88 17.08
N GLY A 3 6.25 -0.41 16.76
CA GLY A 3 7.19 -1.31 17.43
C GLY A 3 8.62 -0.77 17.42
N HIS A 4 9.40 -1.10 18.45
CA HIS A 4 10.81 -0.69 18.55
C HIS A 4 11.62 -1.14 17.31
N GLU A 5 11.36 -2.36 16.83
CA GLU A 5 12.01 -2.94 15.65
C GLU A 5 11.75 -2.14 14.36
N LEU A 6 10.53 -1.63 14.15
CA LEU A 6 10.24 -0.83 12.95
C LEU A 6 11.02 0.49 12.97
N ARG A 7 11.20 1.10 14.15
CA ARG A 7 11.99 2.33 14.27
C ARG A 7 13.46 2.07 13.98
N GLU A 8 14.03 1.01 14.55
CA GLU A 8 15.42 0.63 14.26
C GLU A 8 15.64 0.31 12.78
N PHE A 9 14.67 -0.33 12.14
CA PHE A 9 14.69 -0.57 10.70
C PHE A 9 14.69 0.74 9.91
N VAL A 10 13.76 1.65 10.22
CA VAL A 10 13.66 2.96 9.57
C VAL A 10 14.96 3.74 9.74
N ASP A 11 15.51 3.81 10.96
CA ASP A 11 16.76 4.53 11.23
C ASP A 11 17.93 3.97 10.41
N ARG A 12 18.04 2.63 10.32
CA ARG A 12 19.08 1.96 9.52
C ARG A 12 18.95 2.27 8.02
N VAL A 13 17.73 2.20 7.49
CA VAL A 13 17.48 2.47 6.07
C VAL A 13 17.70 3.94 5.75
N MET A 14 17.28 4.84 6.64
CA MET A 14 17.47 6.28 6.48
C MET A 14 18.94 6.69 6.57
N ASP A 15 19.78 6.00 7.36
CA ASP A 15 21.23 6.21 7.36
C ASP A 15 21.83 5.81 5.99
N ARG A 16 21.46 4.62 5.49
CA ARG A 16 21.99 4.05 4.24
C ARG A 16 21.42 4.66 2.97
N HIS A 17 20.25 5.29 3.04
CA HIS A 17 19.47 5.78 1.90
C HIS A 17 19.21 4.72 0.81
N ALA A 18 19.16 3.45 1.20
CA ALA A 18 18.92 2.32 0.30
C ALA A 18 18.22 1.17 1.02
N ILE A 19 17.34 0.46 0.31
CA ILE A 19 16.69 -0.78 0.77
C ILE A 19 17.12 -1.92 -0.14
N ASN A 20 17.79 -2.91 0.43
CA ASN A 20 18.22 -4.10 -0.28
C ASN A 20 17.35 -5.34 0.03
N GLU A 21 17.60 -6.46 -0.64
CA GLU A 21 16.81 -7.69 -0.44
C GLU A 21 17.00 -8.32 0.95
N GLU A 22 18.12 -8.09 1.62
CA GLU A 22 18.33 -8.55 3.00
C GLU A 22 17.46 -7.76 3.97
N ASP A 23 17.36 -6.45 3.78
CA ASP A 23 16.48 -5.56 4.54
C ASP A 23 15.01 -6.00 4.38
N VAL A 24 14.59 -6.41 3.18
CA VAL A 24 13.25 -6.97 2.93
C VAL A 24 13.01 -8.27 3.69
N LYS A 25 13.99 -9.19 3.73
CA LYS A 25 13.86 -10.45 4.49
C LYS A 25 13.76 -10.21 6.00
N VAL A 26 14.51 -9.23 6.48
CA VAL A 26 14.47 -8.79 7.87
C VAL A 26 13.09 -8.23 8.19
N LEU A 27 12.58 -7.31 7.37
CA LEU A 27 11.24 -6.73 7.51
C LEU A 27 10.13 -7.80 7.47
N GLN A 28 10.21 -8.73 6.52
CA GLN A 28 9.27 -9.84 6.41
C GLN A 28 9.23 -10.68 7.69
N ARG A 29 10.40 -11.03 8.25
CA ARG A 29 10.44 -11.78 9.50
C ARG A 29 9.81 -11.01 10.65
N TYR A 30 10.09 -9.72 10.79
CA TYR A 30 9.53 -8.91 11.87
C TYR A 30 8.01 -8.79 11.79
N VAL A 31 7.49 -8.47 10.60
CA VAL A 31 6.06 -8.29 10.37
C VAL A 31 5.30 -9.63 10.49
N LEU A 32 5.92 -10.75 10.09
CA LEU A 32 5.31 -12.08 10.21
C LEU A 32 5.33 -12.67 11.62
N LEU A 33 6.25 -12.22 12.50
CA LEU A 33 6.50 -12.90 13.78
C LEU A 33 5.89 -12.19 15.00
N ASP A 34 5.82 -10.85 15.04
CA ASP A 34 5.63 -10.17 16.34
C ASP A 34 4.70 -8.95 16.36
N ASP A 35 4.40 -8.29 15.23
CA ASP A 35 3.65 -7.03 15.25
C ASP A 35 2.27 -7.16 14.57
N VAL A 36 1.22 -6.70 15.25
CA VAL A 36 -0.10 -6.53 14.63
C VAL A 36 0.03 -5.43 13.57
N LEU A 37 -0.16 -5.77 12.30
CA LEU A 37 -0.21 -4.78 11.23
C LEU A 37 -1.25 -3.70 11.56
N THR A 38 -0.81 -2.45 11.55
CA THR A 38 -1.68 -1.29 11.74
C THR A 38 -1.56 -0.33 10.57
N ARG A 39 -2.56 0.54 10.40
CA ARG A 39 -2.52 1.62 9.41
C ARG A 39 -1.25 2.48 9.53
N ASP A 40 -0.82 2.75 10.76
CA ASP A 40 0.38 3.52 11.09
C ASP A 40 1.67 2.83 10.56
N THR A 41 1.77 1.51 10.69
CA THR A 41 2.87 0.71 10.10
C THR A 41 2.91 0.87 8.59
N ILE A 42 1.75 0.82 7.92
CA ILE A 42 1.64 0.98 6.46
C ILE A 42 2.01 2.39 6.02
N ASP A 43 1.53 3.41 6.75
CA ASP A 43 1.83 4.81 6.47
C ASP A 43 3.35 5.06 6.51
N VAL A 44 4.04 4.48 7.49
CA VAL A 44 5.51 4.56 7.61
C VAL A 44 6.21 3.88 6.44
N LEU A 45 5.79 2.68 6.04
CA LEU A 45 6.43 1.95 4.93
C LEU A 45 6.24 2.65 3.59
N ILE A 46 5.07 3.25 3.35
CA ILE A 46 4.82 4.05 2.14
C ILE A 46 5.65 5.33 2.17
N ALA A 47 5.77 5.99 3.33
CA ALA A 47 6.65 7.14 3.49
C ALA A 47 8.12 6.76 3.22
N LEU A 48 8.56 5.56 3.60
CA LEU A 48 9.90 5.06 3.34
C LEU A 48 10.16 4.78 1.85
N ASP A 49 9.21 4.16 1.13
CA ASP A 49 9.28 3.99 -0.34
C ASP A 49 9.48 5.34 -1.06
N ARG A 50 8.89 6.41 -0.52
CA ARG A 50 9.05 7.77 -1.05
C ARG A 50 10.37 8.42 -0.64
N ALA A 51 10.79 8.25 0.61
CA ALA A 51 11.97 8.91 1.16
C ALA A 51 13.28 8.29 0.63
N VAL A 52 13.26 7.00 0.29
CA VAL A 52 14.43 6.25 -0.13
C VAL A 52 14.43 6.10 -1.66
N PRO A 53 15.34 6.77 -2.39
CA PRO A 53 15.35 6.71 -3.86
C PRO A 53 15.87 5.37 -4.40
N ALA A 54 16.67 4.64 -3.63
CA ALA A 54 17.31 3.39 -4.03
C ALA A 54 16.63 2.19 -3.35
N THR A 55 15.44 1.81 -3.83
CA THR A 55 14.72 0.62 -3.37
C THR A 55 14.87 -0.55 -4.35
N CYS A 56 15.08 -1.75 -3.83
CA CYS A 56 15.07 -2.97 -4.64
C CYS A 56 13.65 -3.36 -5.08
N ALA A 57 13.52 -4.09 -6.18
CA ALA A 57 12.22 -4.55 -6.67
C ALA A 57 11.47 -5.41 -5.64
N ALA A 58 12.20 -6.22 -4.86
CA ALA A 58 11.63 -7.05 -3.80
C ALA A 58 10.92 -6.23 -2.71
N PHE A 59 11.40 -5.02 -2.41
CA PHE A 59 10.73 -4.13 -1.45
C PHE A 59 9.40 -3.63 -2.01
N ALA A 60 9.37 -3.21 -3.27
CA ALA A 60 8.14 -2.77 -3.93
C ALA A 60 7.11 -3.91 -4.05
N ASP A 61 7.54 -5.13 -4.40
CA ASP A 61 6.68 -6.31 -4.46
C ASP A 61 6.13 -6.68 -3.08
N TYR A 62 6.99 -6.65 -2.05
CA TYR A 62 6.58 -6.91 -0.68
C TYR A 62 5.60 -5.87 -0.16
N LEU A 63 5.86 -4.58 -0.37
CA LEU A 63 4.98 -3.50 0.07
C LEU A 63 3.60 -3.59 -0.60
N VAL A 64 3.55 -3.93 -1.89
CA VAL A 64 2.29 -4.18 -2.60
C VAL A 64 1.51 -5.32 -1.96
N ALA A 65 2.14 -6.47 -1.77
CA ALA A 65 1.48 -7.62 -1.15
C ALA A 65 0.97 -7.30 0.26
N LEU A 66 1.80 -6.64 1.07
CA LEU A 66 1.49 -6.29 2.45
C LEU A 66 0.27 -5.36 2.57
N VAL A 67 0.25 -4.28 1.77
CA VAL A 67 -0.84 -3.29 1.86
C VAL A 67 -2.15 -3.86 1.30
N VAL A 68 -2.09 -4.68 0.26
CA VAL A 68 -3.27 -5.38 -0.27
C VAL A 68 -3.83 -6.34 0.77
N ASP A 69 -2.98 -7.18 1.35
CA ASP A 69 -3.39 -8.15 2.35
C ASP A 69 -4.05 -7.49 3.57
N TYR A 70 -3.44 -6.42 4.08
CA TYR A 70 -4.02 -5.65 5.16
C TYR A 70 -5.34 -4.97 4.80
N ALA A 71 -5.37 -4.22 3.70
CA ALA A 71 -6.52 -3.39 3.34
C ALA A 71 -7.75 -4.23 2.98
N VAL A 72 -7.52 -5.37 2.30
CA VAL A 72 -8.57 -6.26 1.80
C VAL A 72 -8.92 -7.34 2.83
N TRP A 73 -7.94 -8.03 3.41
CA TRP A 73 -8.20 -9.26 4.16
C TRP A 73 -8.11 -9.10 5.68
N GLU A 74 -7.16 -8.31 6.20
CA GLU A 74 -7.02 -8.18 7.66
C GLU A 74 -7.95 -7.11 8.25
N SER A 75 -8.19 -6.02 7.51
CA SER A 75 -9.03 -4.92 7.98
C SER A 75 -10.51 -5.26 7.80
N ARG A 76 -11.24 -5.47 8.90
CA ARG A 76 -12.68 -5.70 8.85
C ARG A 76 -13.43 -4.40 8.48
N PRO A 77 -14.46 -4.46 7.62
CA PRO A 77 -14.98 -5.63 6.91
C PRO A 77 -14.03 -6.13 5.81
N THR A 78 -13.82 -7.45 5.76
CA THR A 78 -12.93 -8.11 4.79
C THR A 78 -13.54 -8.06 3.39
N GLY A 79 -12.71 -7.95 2.35
CA GLY A 79 -13.12 -7.82 0.96
C GLY A 79 -13.76 -6.47 0.61
N VAL A 80 -13.88 -5.55 1.56
CA VAL A 80 -14.59 -4.27 1.38
C VAL A 80 -13.68 -3.11 1.75
N ILE A 81 -13.47 -2.22 0.78
CA ILE A 81 -12.87 -0.92 1.00
C ILE A 81 -14.00 0.10 1.18
N ASP A 82 -14.34 0.37 2.43
CA ASP A 82 -15.28 1.44 2.77
C ASP A 82 -14.67 2.83 2.60
N ARG A 83 -15.50 3.86 2.76
CA ARG A 83 -15.10 5.25 2.55
C ARG A 83 -13.96 5.72 3.46
N ASP A 84 -13.91 5.28 4.71
CA ASP A 84 -12.84 5.67 5.64
C ASP A 84 -11.50 5.05 5.21
N LYS A 85 -11.51 3.75 4.87
CA LYS A 85 -10.33 3.08 4.32
C LYS A 85 -9.89 3.70 3.00
N ALA A 86 -10.82 3.98 2.08
CA ALA A 86 -10.51 4.59 0.79
C ALA A 86 -9.91 5.99 0.95
N HIS A 87 -10.46 6.80 1.85
CA HIS A 87 -9.94 8.13 2.12
C HIS A 87 -8.54 8.08 2.72
N TRP A 88 -8.29 7.18 3.67
CA TRP A 88 -6.97 6.92 4.21
C TRP A 88 -5.98 6.50 3.12
N LEU A 89 -6.30 5.46 2.34
CA LEU A 89 -5.45 4.96 1.24
C LEU A 89 -5.12 6.05 0.23
N VAL A 90 -6.12 6.83 -0.22
CA VAL A 90 -5.87 7.91 -1.19
C VAL A 90 -4.98 8.99 -0.58
N THR A 91 -5.17 9.34 0.69
CA THR A 91 -4.34 10.34 1.38
C THR A 91 -2.90 9.86 1.49
N THR A 92 -2.69 8.64 1.98
CA THR A 92 -1.35 8.07 2.18
C THR A 92 -0.63 7.85 0.86
N LEU A 93 -1.29 7.25 -0.14
CA LEU A 93 -0.68 6.96 -1.43
C LEU A 93 -0.44 8.22 -2.26
N SER A 94 -1.21 9.29 -2.07
CA SER A 94 -1.01 10.56 -2.78
C SER A 94 -0.02 11.51 -2.10
N ALA A 95 0.50 11.18 -0.94
CA ALA A 95 1.27 12.10 -0.11
C ALA A 95 2.51 12.68 -0.85
N GLY A 96 2.79 13.97 -0.60
CA GLY A 96 3.90 14.72 -1.21
C GLY A 96 3.62 15.20 -2.64
N GLU A 97 4.60 15.09 -3.54
CA GLU A 97 4.53 15.47 -4.96
C GLU A 97 3.61 14.58 -5.81
N GLY A 98 2.95 13.60 -5.20
CA GLY A 98 2.12 12.61 -5.87
C GLY A 98 2.61 11.16 -5.67
N PRO A 99 1.84 10.18 -6.14
CA PRO A 99 2.06 8.77 -5.88
C PRO A 99 3.26 8.23 -6.64
N THR A 100 4.10 7.48 -5.93
CA THR A 100 5.19 6.69 -6.50
C THR A 100 4.63 5.60 -7.41
N ARG A 101 5.49 4.99 -8.26
CA ARG A 101 5.09 3.84 -9.07
C ARG A 101 4.57 2.69 -8.21
N THR A 102 5.21 2.44 -7.06
CA THR A 102 4.77 1.47 -6.07
C THR A 102 3.39 1.83 -5.54
N ALA A 103 3.16 3.09 -5.14
CA ALA A 103 1.87 3.55 -4.62
C ALA A 103 0.72 3.42 -5.64
N GLN A 104 0.98 3.68 -6.92
CA GLN A 104 0.00 3.45 -7.99
C GLN A 104 -0.33 1.96 -8.15
N ARG A 105 0.69 1.10 -8.10
CA ARG A 105 0.52 -0.36 -8.17
C ARG A 105 -0.26 -0.88 -6.97
N ILE A 106 0.00 -0.39 -5.77
CA ILE A 106 -0.77 -0.71 -4.55
C ILE A 106 -2.25 -0.40 -4.77
N ALA A 107 -2.59 0.83 -5.18
CA ALA A 107 -3.99 1.20 -5.37
C ALA A 107 -4.70 0.33 -6.42
N PHE A 108 -4.00 -0.03 -7.50
CA PHE A 108 -4.54 -0.89 -8.54
C PHE A 108 -4.82 -2.31 -8.02
N GLU A 109 -3.86 -2.93 -7.32
CA GLU A 109 -4.04 -4.28 -6.78
C GLU A 109 -5.13 -4.33 -5.71
N ILE A 110 -5.25 -3.30 -4.86
CA ILE A 110 -6.36 -3.21 -3.89
C ILE A 110 -7.71 -3.20 -4.61
N VAL A 111 -7.86 -2.36 -5.65
CA VAL A 111 -9.11 -2.28 -6.42
C VAL A 111 -9.42 -3.58 -7.15
N ARG A 112 -8.37 -4.29 -7.62
CA ARG A 112 -8.50 -5.57 -8.31
C ARG A 112 -8.92 -6.70 -7.37
N GLU A 113 -8.41 -6.72 -6.14
CA GLU A 113 -8.64 -7.80 -5.18
C GLU A 113 -9.90 -7.60 -4.34
N ALA A 114 -10.26 -6.35 -4.03
CA ALA A 114 -11.43 -6.05 -3.22
C ALA A 114 -12.74 -6.36 -3.96
N GLU A 115 -13.69 -7.01 -3.27
CA GLU A 115 -15.02 -7.29 -3.79
C GLU A 115 -15.86 -6.03 -3.97
N ARG A 116 -15.66 -5.04 -3.09
CA ARG A 116 -16.28 -3.71 -3.13
C ARG A 116 -15.26 -2.63 -2.83
N CYS A 117 -15.23 -1.60 -3.67
CA CYS A 117 -14.42 -0.41 -3.49
C CYS A 117 -15.27 0.85 -3.50
N ASP A 118 -14.99 1.75 -2.57
CA ASP A 118 -15.50 3.11 -2.59
C ASP A 118 -14.99 3.88 -3.83
N GLU A 119 -15.85 4.77 -4.34
CA GLU A 119 -15.63 5.55 -5.55
C GLU A 119 -14.40 6.48 -5.46
N ILE A 120 -14.00 6.89 -4.26
CA ILE A 120 -12.83 7.76 -4.05
C ILE A 120 -11.56 7.04 -4.50
N LEU A 121 -11.39 5.77 -4.12
CA LEU A 121 -10.23 4.97 -4.50
C LEU A 121 -10.27 4.63 -6.00
N LEU A 122 -11.45 4.28 -6.53
CA LEU A 122 -11.63 4.06 -7.97
C LEU A 122 -11.25 5.30 -8.78
N GLY A 123 -11.71 6.48 -8.37
CA GLY A 123 -11.39 7.75 -9.01
C GLY A 123 -9.91 8.14 -8.91
N PHE A 124 -9.21 7.69 -7.87
CA PHE A 124 -7.76 7.83 -7.75
C PHE A 124 -7.02 6.95 -8.77
N VAL A 125 -7.40 5.68 -8.88
CA VAL A 125 -6.82 4.74 -9.86
C VAL A 125 -7.11 5.20 -11.29
N LEU A 126 -8.33 5.62 -11.61
CA LEU A 126 -8.72 6.05 -12.97
C LEU A 126 -8.02 7.33 -13.42
N ARG A 127 -7.90 8.33 -12.53
CA ARG A 127 -7.22 9.60 -12.86
C ARG A 127 -5.74 9.44 -13.14
N LYS A 128 -5.10 8.41 -12.57
CA LYS A 128 -3.66 8.18 -12.68
C LYS A 128 -3.29 6.97 -13.55
N GLY A 129 -4.27 6.10 -13.83
CA GLY A 129 -4.17 4.88 -14.64
C GLY A 129 -4.37 5.06 -16.14
N CYS A 130 -4.47 6.30 -16.66
CA CYS A 130 -4.52 6.54 -18.10
C CYS A 130 -3.20 6.20 -18.84
N ALA A 131 -2.24 5.60 -18.14
CA ALA A 131 -1.09 4.92 -18.74
C ALA A 131 -1.29 3.38 -18.72
N LYS A 132 -2.26 2.91 -19.53
CA LYS A 132 -2.32 1.58 -20.14
C LYS A 132 -2.35 0.36 -19.19
N VAL A 133 -3.54 -0.17 -18.89
CA VAL A 133 -3.71 -1.60 -18.53
C VAL A 133 -5.02 -2.16 -19.12
N PRO A 134 -5.00 -3.33 -19.80
CA PRO A 134 -6.19 -4.02 -20.29
C PRO A 134 -6.83 -4.89 -19.19
N GLY A 135 -8.16 -4.86 -19.06
CA GLY A 135 -8.93 -5.82 -18.24
C GLY A 135 -9.84 -5.25 -17.15
N PHE A 136 -9.99 -3.93 -17.02
CA PHE A 136 -10.93 -3.35 -16.05
C PHE A 136 -12.37 -3.40 -16.60
N SER A 137 -13.15 -4.43 -16.24
CA SER A 137 -14.59 -4.47 -16.51
C SER A 137 -15.34 -3.59 -15.49
N ALA A 138 -15.67 -2.38 -15.91
CA ALA A 138 -16.43 -1.37 -15.17
C ALA A 138 -17.93 -1.71 -14.99
N GLU A 139 -18.33 -2.98 -15.01
CA GLU A 139 -19.75 -3.39 -15.08
C GLU A 139 -20.45 -3.53 -13.72
N ARG A 140 -19.76 -3.39 -12.58
CA ARG A 140 -20.37 -3.62 -11.25
C ARG A 140 -20.87 -2.37 -10.50
N VAL A 141 -20.79 -1.18 -11.10
CA VAL A 141 -21.13 0.09 -10.42
C VAL A 141 -22.58 0.59 -10.69
N LEU A 142 -23.36 -0.08 -11.56
CA LEU A 142 -24.63 0.50 -12.05
C LEU A 142 -25.93 -0.21 -11.64
N LEU A 143 -25.97 -0.97 -10.55
CA LEU A 143 -27.21 -1.57 -10.06
C LEU A 143 -27.43 -1.35 -8.56
N ALA A 144 -27.72 -0.10 -8.21
CA ALA A 144 -28.51 0.27 -7.03
C ALA A 144 -29.05 1.69 -7.24
N SER A 145 -30.09 1.80 -8.06
CA SER A 145 -31.04 2.93 -8.05
C SER A 145 -32.38 2.42 -7.57
#